data_AF-A0A1I7UTW5-F1
#
_entry.id   AF-A0A1I7UTW5-F1
#
_cell.length_a   1.000
_cell.length_b   1.000
_cell.length_c   1.000
_cell.angle_alpha   90.00
_cell.angle_beta   90.00
_cell.angle_gamma   90.00
#
_symmetry.space_group_name_H-M   'P 1'
#
loop_
_entity.id
_entity.type
_entity.pdbx_description
1 polymer ?
#
loop_
_entity_poly.entity_id
_entity_poly.type
_entity_poly.pdbx_seq_one_letter_code
_entity_poly.pdbx_strand_id
1 'polypeptide(L)'
;MLFHVICTVYHLYIVPPKSTSVETQKKQRKFFIGIIFQTTIPLILLWFFVLVLIVDAITFSVSQETVNLAVVACSAHGFVESVAVVSVHQSYRRAVWRMITREDHNSKYTWSMLTDNIVSEVSDAHVEQPTP
;
A
#
# COMPACT_ATOMS: atom_id res chain seq x y z
N MET A 1 22.02 6.88 -9.05
CA MET A 1 20.65 7.38 -8.80
C MET A 1 20.42 8.77 -9.37
N LEU A 2 21.19 9.80 -8.98
CA LEU A 2 21.02 11.18 -9.49
C LEU A 2 21.05 11.28 -11.03
N PHE A 3 22.01 10.62 -11.69
CA PHE A 3 22.07 10.57 -13.16
C PHE A 3 20.82 9.96 -13.80
N HIS A 4 20.31 8.87 -13.23
CA HIS A 4 19.12 8.18 -13.73
C HIS A 4 17.84 9.02 -13.50
N VAL A 5 17.74 9.68 -12.34
CA VAL A 5 16.66 10.62 -12.02
C VAL A 5 16.69 11.81 -12.97
N ILE A 6 17.87 12.38 -13.24
CA ILE A 6 18.06 13.49 -14.17
C ILE A 6 17.71 13.06 -15.60
N CYS A 7 18.17 11.90 -16.08
CA CYS A 7 17.80 11.38 -17.40
C CYS A 7 16.28 11.14 -17.52
N THR A 8 15.65 10.57 -16.49
CA THR A 8 14.20 10.34 -16.47
C THR A 8 13.42 11.65 -16.43
N VAL A 9 13.84 12.65 -15.65
CA VAL A 9 13.26 14.00 -15.64
C VAL A 9 13.45 14.67 -16.99
N TYR A 10 14.64 14.60 -17.58
CA TYR A 10 14.97 15.23 -18.85
C TYR A 10 14.13 14.65 -19.99
N HIS A 11 14.01 13.32 -20.07
CA HIS A 11 13.21 12.65 -21.10
C HIS A 11 11.69 12.81 -20.90
N LEU A 12 11.23 13.09 -19.67
CA LEU A 12 9.82 13.32 -19.36
C LEU A 12 9.40 14.79 -19.49
N TYR A 13 10.33 15.73 -19.27
CA TYR A 13 10.04 17.17 -19.16
C TYR A 13 10.52 18.00 -20.34
N ILE A 14 11.63 17.63 -20.98
CA ILE A 14 12.27 18.40 -22.05
C ILE A 14 11.97 17.85 -23.45
N VAL A 15 11.78 16.53 -23.59
CA VAL A 15 11.46 15.91 -24.88
C VAL A 15 10.00 15.45 -24.88
N PRO A 16 9.04 16.24 -25.39
CA PRO A 16 7.68 15.74 -25.61
C PRO A 16 7.76 14.63 -26.67
N PRO A 17 7.43 13.37 -26.35
CA PRO A 17 7.44 12.32 -27.35
C PRO A 17 6.23 12.56 -28.25
N LYS A 18 6.51 12.83 -29.53
CA LYS A 18 5.57 13.04 -30.65
C LYS A 18 4.44 12.00 -30.79
N SER A 19 4.46 10.91 -30.03
CA SER A 19 3.50 9.79 -30.04
C SER A 19 2.66 9.63 -28.76
N THR A 20 2.83 10.48 -27.74
CA THR A 20 2.14 10.32 -26.44
C THR A 20 1.16 11.46 -26.20
N SER A 21 -0.11 11.11 -25.92
CA SER A 21 -1.13 12.09 -25.56
C SER A 21 -0.75 12.88 -24.30
N VAL A 22 -1.07 14.17 -24.30
CA VAL A 22 -0.85 15.13 -23.20
C VAL A 22 -1.41 14.60 -21.86
N GLU A 23 -2.50 13.86 -21.93
CA GLU A 23 -3.15 13.25 -20.76
C GLU A 23 -2.34 12.11 -20.14
N THR A 24 -1.61 11.34 -20.96
CA THR A 24 -0.73 10.28 -20.49
C THR A 24 0.54 10.86 -19.86
N GLN A 25 1.08 11.93 -20.43
CA GLN A 25 2.27 12.61 -19.90
C GLN A 25 2.00 13.23 -18.51
N LYS A 26 0.82 13.85 -18.31
CA LYS A 26 0.41 14.36 -17.00
C LYS A 26 0.35 13.27 -15.93
N LYS A 27 -0.14 12.06 -16.28
CA LYS A 27 -0.18 10.92 -15.35
C LYS A 27 1.22 10.41 -15.03
N GLN A 28 2.09 10.27 -16.02
CA GLN A 28 3.47 9.86 -15.80
C GLN A 28 4.26 10.86 -14.93
N ARG A 29 4.00 12.16 -15.09
CA ARG A 29 4.64 13.19 -14.26
C ARG A 29 4.20 13.15 -12.79
N LYS A 30 2.90 12.97 -12.53
CA LYS A 30 2.38 12.78 -11.16
C LYS A 30 2.90 11.48 -10.54
N PHE A 31 2.98 10.41 -11.33
CA PHE A 31 3.57 9.14 -10.89
C PHE A 31 5.04 9.29 -10.49
N PHE A 32 5.81 9.98 -11.33
CA PHE A 32 7.23 10.22 -11.08
C PHE A 32 7.46 11.06 -9.81
N ILE A 33 6.68 12.13 -9.59
CA ILE A 33 6.77 12.91 -8.34
C ILE A 33 6.47 12.02 -7.12
N GLY A 34 5.48 11.12 -7.23
CA GLY A 34 5.14 10.16 -6.20
C GLY A 34 6.30 9.21 -5.88
N ILE A 35 6.98 8.68 -6.89
CA ILE A 35 8.18 7.84 -6.71
C ILE A 35 9.30 8.61 -6.02
N ILE A 36 9.55 9.86 -6.40
CA ILE A 36 10.62 10.67 -5.80
C ILE A 36 10.35 10.89 -4.31
N PHE A 37 9.12 11.26 -3.93
CA PHE A 37 8.75 11.43 -2.52
C PHE A 37 8.79 10.09 -1.77
N GLN A 38 8.22 9.05 -2.36
CA GLN A 38 8.20 7.71 -1.80
C GLN A 38 9.60 7.15 -1.59
N THR A 39 10.58 7.46 -2.43
CA THR A 39 11.96 6.94 -2.28
C THR A 39 12.81 7.81 -1.36
N THR A 40 12.55 9.11 -1.32
CA THR A 40 13.32 10.08 -0.52
C THR A 40 12.99 9.96 0.97
N ILE A 41 11.71 9.83 1.33
CA ILE A 41 11.26 9.68 2.73
C ILE A 41 11.91 8.46 3.43
N PRO A 42 11.83 7.22 2.88
CA PRO A 42 12.48 6.05 3.46
C PRO A 42 14.00 6.12 3.41
N LEU A 43 14.62 6.81 2.45
CA LEU A 43 16.07 7.03 2.44
C LEU A 43 16.52 7.90 3.63
N ILE A 44 15.79 8.98 3.93
CA ILE A 44 16.10 9.88 5.05
C ILE A 44 15.93 9.15 6.38
N LEU A 45 14.88 8.34 6.53
CA LEU A 45 14.66 7.55 7.74
C LEU A 45 15.70 6.43 7.90
N LEU A 46 16.10 5.76 6.81
CA LEU A 46 17.20 4.80 6.84
C LEU A 46 18.50 5.47 7.30
N TRP A 47 18.78 6.67 6.77
CA TRP A 47 19.94 7.46 7.18
C TRP A 47 19.91 7.79 8.66
N PHE A 48 18.75 8.19 9.18
CA PHE A 48 18.55 8.43 10.61
C PHE A 48 18.86 7.19 11.46
N PHE A 49 18.34 6.00 11.08
CA PHE A 49 18.63 4.76 11.79
C PHE A 49 20.12 4.38 11.77
N VAL A 50 20.77 4.53 10.61
CA VAL A 50 22.21 4.29 10.48
C VAL A 50 23.01 5.22 11.38
N LEU A 51 22.64 6.50 11.48
CA LEU A 51 23.29 7.44 12.38
C LEU A 51 23.12 7.07 13.86
N VAL A 52 21.92 6.64 14.27
CA VAL A 52 21.68 6.18 15.64
C VAL A 52 22.55 4.96 15.98
N LEU A 53 22.67 4.00 15.07
CA LEU A 53 23.53 2.82 15.25
C LEU A 53 25.03 3.17 15.28
N ILE A 54 25.47 4.12 14.46
CA ILE A 54 26.88 4.59 14.47
C ILE A 54 27.20 5.29 15.79
N VAL A 55 26.32 6.20 16.24
CA VAL A 55 26.50 6.91 17.53
C VAL A 55 26.55 5.91 18.68
N ASP A 56 25.69 4.90 18.64
CA ASP A 56 25.73 3.82 19.62
C ASP A 56 27.02 3.00 19.59
N ALA A 57 27.46 2.56 18.41
CA ALA A 57 28.69 1.78 18.28
C ALA A 57 29.92 2.52 18.84
N ILE A 58 29.89 3.85 18.82
CA ILE A 58 30.93 4.71 19.39
C ILE A 58 30.75 4.92 20.90
N THR A 59 29.51 5.01 21.39
CA THR A 59 29.19 5.39 22.77
C THR A 59 28.92 4.19 23.70
N PHE A 60 28.75 2.98 23.15
CA PHE A 60 28.45 1.73 23.89
C PHE A 60 27.21 1.85 24.82
N SER A 61 26.22 2.64 24.41
CA SER A 61 25.19 3.19 25.32
C SER A 61 23.74 2.86 24.93
N VAL A 62 23.50 1.91 24.02
CA VAL A 62 22.13 1.55 23.64
C VAL A 62 21.54 0.51 24.57
N SER A 63 20.45 0.92 25.20
CA SER A 63 19.56 0.04 25.94
C SER A 63 18.78 -0.88 24.99
N GLN A 64 18.47 -2.09 25.46
CA GLN A 64 17.77 -3.12 24.67
C GLN A 64 16.42 -2.64 24.10
N GLU A 65 15.75 -1.73 24.80
CA GLU A 65 14.53 -1.05 24.35
C GLU A 65 14.75 -0.27 23.02
N THR A 66 15.89 0.38 22.85
CA THR A 66 16.21 1.19 21.67
C THR A 66 16.50 0.30 20.45
N VAL A 67 17.20 -0.83 20.65
CA VAL A 67 17.39 -1.82 19.59
C VAL A 67 16.07 -2.43 19.16
N ASN A 68 15.21 -2.80 20.11
CA ASN A 68 13.91 -3.39 19.80
C ASN A 68 13.01 -2.39 19.04
N LEU A 69 13.00 -1.12 19.46
CA LEU A 69 12.30 -0.07 18.75
C LEU A 69 12.85 0.12 17.33
N ALA A 70 14.17 0.03 17.14
CA ALA A 70 14.80 0.11 15.84
C ALA A 70 14.42 -1.06 14.93
N VAL A 71 14.38 -2.29 15.45
CA VAL A 71 13.93 -3.47 14.68
C VAL A 71 12.47 -3.33 14.25
N VAL A 72 11.58 -2.89 15.16
CA VAL A 72 10.17 -2.64 14.83
C VAL A 72 10.05 -1.55 13.76
N ALA A 73 10.77 -0.45 13.90
CA ALA A 73 10.75 0.64 12.93
C ALA A 73 11.32 0.23 11.55
N CYS A 74 12.38 -0.58 11.51
CA CYS A 74 12.90 -1.18 10.28
C CYS A 74 11.87 -2.11 9.60
N SER A 75 11.14 -2.92 10.37
CA SER A 75 10.10 -3.79 9.82
C SER A 75 8.89 -2.99 9.28
N ALA A 76 8.48 -1.95 10.01
CA ALA A 76 7.42 -1.03 9.60
C ALA A 76 7.83 -0.26 8.33
N HIS A 77 9.11 0.08 8.19
CA HIS A 77 9.66 0.72 6.99
C HIS A 77 9.46 -0.15 5.75
N GLY A 78 9.85 -1.43 5.78
CA GLY A 78 9.67 -2.34 4.64
C GLY A 78 8.19 -2.54 4.25
N PHE A 79 7.30 -2.51 5.24
CA PHE A 79 5.85 -2.54 5.01
C PHE A 79 5.36 -1.24 4.33
N VAL A 80 5.76 -0.07 4.83
CA VAL A 80 5.39 1.23 4.27
C VAL A 80 5.94 1.41 2.86
N GLU A 81 7.16 0.94 2.58
CA GLU A 81 7.74 0.96 1.24
C GLU A 81 6.88 0.14 0.26
N SER A 82 6.49 -1.07 0.65
CA SER A 82 5.64 -1.95 -0.16
C SER A 82 4.26 -1.32 -0.44
N VAL A 83 3.61 -0.79 0.59
CA VAL A 83 2.31 -0.10 0.48
C VAL A 83 2.42 1.13 -0.42
N ALA A 84 3.50 1.89 -0.28
CA ALA A 84 3.72 3.06 -1.10
C ALA A 84 3.93 2.68 -2.57
N VAL A 85 4.67 1.61 -2.90
CA VAL A 85 4.94 1.19 -4.30
C VAL A 85 3.61 0.81 -4.97
N VAL A 86 2.80 0.04 -4.25
CA VAL A 86 1.47 -0.39 -4.66
C VAL A 86 0.52 0.80 -4.85
N SER A 87 0.59 1.79 -3.97
CA SER A 87 -0.27 2.99 -3.98
C SER A 87 0.10 3.97 -5.10
N VAL A 88 1.39 4.10 -5.40
CA VAL A 88 1.92 5.01 -6.41
C VAL A 88 1.63 4.49 -7.82
N HIS A 89 1.70 3.19 -8.07
CA HIS A 89 1.38 2.62 -9.38
C HIS A 89 -0.13 2.69 -9.66
N GLN A 90 -0.53 3.68 -10.47
CA GLN A 90 -1.94 3.93 -10.81
C GLN A 90 -2.66 2.71 -11.42
N SER A 91 -1.94 1.88 -12.19
CA SER A 91 -2.45 0.61 -12.73
C SER A 91 -2.66 -0.45 -11.64
N TYR A 92 -1.77 -0.47 -10.65
CA TYR A 92 -1.80 -1.42 -9.53
C TYR A 92 -2.85 -1.02 -8.49
N ARG A 93 -2.95 0.27 -8.14
CA ARG A 93 -4.03 0.78 -7.29
C ARG A 93 -5.42 0.52 -7.89
N ARG A 94 -5.59 0.68 -9.21
CA ARG A 94 -6.85 0.32 -9.89
C ARG A 94 -7.13 -1.18 -9.84
N ALA A 95 -6.11 -2.03 -9.98
CA ALA A 95 -6.29 -3.47 -9.86
C ALA A 95 -6.66 -3.88 -8.42
N VAL A 96 -5.93 -3.39 -7.42
CA VAL A 96 -6.17 -3.63 -5.99
C VAL A 96 -7.56 -3.12 -5.58
N TRP A 97 -7.94 -1.91 -5.98
CA TRP A 97 -9.27 -1.38 -5.68
C TRP A 97 -10.38 -2.24 -6.29
N ARG A 98 -10.22 -2.71 -7.53
CA ARG A 98 -11.19 -3.62 -8.16
C ARG A 98 -11.28 -4.96 -7.44
N MET A 99 -10.19 -5.49 -6.89
CA MET A 99 -10.20 -6.73 -6.12
C MET A 99 -10.92 -6.52 -4.79
N ILE A 100 -10.52 -5.50 -4.02
CA ILE A 100 -11.14 -5.17 -2.72
C ILE A 100 -12.63 -4.87 -2.85
N THR A 101 -13.04 -4.09 -3.86
CA THR A 101 -14.47 -3.79 -4.08
C THR A 101 -15.25 -5.03 -4.54
N ARG A 102 -14.64 -5.97 -5.28
CA ARG A 102 -15.28 -7.25 -5.63
C ARG A 102 -15.48 -8.15 -4.42
N GLU A 103 -14.51 -8.19 -3.51
CA GLU A 103 -14.57 -9.00 -2.29
C GLU A 103 -15.65 -8.49 -1.33
N ASP A 104 -15.77 -7.17 -1.14
CA ASP A 104 -16.82 -6.57 -0.31
C ASP A 104 -18.23 -6.91 -0.85
N HIS A 105 -18.43 -6.79 -2.16
CA HIS A 105 -19.70 -7.17 -2.80
C HIS A 105 -19.99 -8.67 -2.64
N ASN A 106 -19.04 -9.55 -2.98
CA ASN A 106 -19.25 -11.00 -2.89
C ASN A 106 -19.52 -11.48 -1.46
N SER A 107 -18.83 -10.87 -0.48
CA SER A 107 -19.07 -11.11 0.94
C SER A 107 -20.50 -10.73 1.31
N LYS A 108 -20.96 -9.53 0.95
CA LYS A 108 -22.34 -9.07 1.23
C LYS A 108 -23.41 -9.97 0.62
N TYR A 109 -23.24 -10.42 -0.63
CA TYR A 109 -24.20 -11.34 -1.26
C TYR A 109 -24.23 -12.70 -0.57
N THR A 110 -23.07 -13.22 -0.17
CA THR A 110 -22.97 -14.49 0.58
C THR A 110 -23.69 -14.39 1.92
N TRP A 111 -23.49 -13.30 2.67
CA TRP A 111 -24.16 -13.11 3.96
C TRP A 111 -25.67 -12.97 3.81
N SER A 112 -26.16 -12.25 2.79
CA SER A 112 -27.60 -12.14 2.51
C SER A 112 -28.22 -13.51 2.21
N MET A 113 -27.57 -14.31 1.36
CA MET A 113 -28.08 -15.62 0.99
C MET A 113 -28.12 -16.59 2.19
N LEU A 114 -27.11 -16.54 3.06
CA LEU A 114 -27.09 -17.36 4.28
C LEU A 114 -28.20 -16.95 5.26
N THR A 115 -28.42 -15.65 5.44
CA THR A 115 -29.50 -15.17 6.33
C THR A 115 -30.87 -15.53 5.80
N ASP A 116 -31.10 -15.44 4.49
CA ASP A 116 -32.39 -15.77 3.88
C ASP A 116 -32.71 -17.26 3.99
N ASN A 117 -31.70 -18.13 3.78
CA ASN A 117 -31.85 -19.57 3.94
C ASN A 117 -32.16 -19.98 5.40
N ILE A 118 -31.48 -19.38 6.38
CA ILE A 118 -31.73 -19.64 7.81
C ILE A 118 -33.15 -19.21 8.19
N VAL A 119 -33.61 -18.05 7.71
CA VAL A 119 -34.97 -17.54 7.99
C VAL A 119 -36.04 -18.45 7.39
N SER A 120 -35.83 -18.96 6.17
CA SER A 120 -36.72 -19.94 5.54
C SER A 120 -36.81 -21.22 6.38
N GLU A 121 -35.67 -21.79 6.75
CA GLU A 121 -35.60 -23.06 7.47
C GLU A 121 -36.23 -22.98 8.88
N VAL A 122 -36.06 -21.85 9.57
CA VAL A 122 -36.71 -21.58 10.86
C VAL A 122 -38.23 -21.36 10.70
N SER A 123 -38.65 -20.69 9.63
CA SER A 123 -40.08 -20.49 9.33
C SER A 123 -40.78 -21.82 9.04
N ASP A 124 -40.17 -22.68 8.22
CA ASP A 124 -40.71 -23.98 7.87
C ASP A 124 -40.78 -24.91 9.10
N ALA A 125 -39.75 -24.90 9.96
CA ALA A 125 -39.74 -25.66 11.21
C ALA A 125 -40.79 -25.19 12.24
N HIS A 126 -41.18 -23.91 12.21
CA HIS A 126 -42.25 -23.38 13.07
C HIS A 126 -43.65 -23.80 12.59
N VAL A 127 -43.82 -24.02 11.28
CA VAL A 127 -45.08 -24.47 10.68
C VAL A 127 -45.31 -25.97 10.92
N GLU A 128 -44.24 -26.76 11.08
CA GLU A 128 -44.32 -28.22 11.27
C GLU A 128 -44.45 -28.65 12.75
N GLN A 129 -44.44 -27.73 13.72
CA GLN A 129 -44.72 -28.09 15.12
C GLN A 129 -46.20 -28.44 15.29
N PRO A 130 -46.56 -29.71 15.58
CA PRO A 130 -47.95 -30.08 15.81
C PRO A 130 -48.43 -29.38 17.08
N THR A 131 -49.52 -28.61 16.96
CA THR A 131 -50.22 -28.04 18.11
C THR A 131 -50.65 -29.17 19.05
N PRO A 132 -50.39 -29.04 20.38
CA PRO A 132 -50.75 -30.04 21.38
C PRO A 132 -52.26 -30.24 21.50
#